data_AF-A0A9P7K9Y9-F1
#
_entry.id   AF-A0A9P7K9Y9-F1
#
_cell.length_a   1.000
_cell.length_b   1.000
_cell.length_c   1.000
_cell.angle_alpha   90.00
_cell.angle_beta   90.00
_cell.angle_gamma   90.00
#
_symmetry.space_group_name_H-M   'P 1'
#
loop_
_entity.id
_entity.type
_entity.pdbx_description
1 polymer ?
#
loop_
_entity_poly.entity_id
_entity_poly.type
_entity_poly.pdbx_seq_one_letter_code
_entity_poly.pdbx_strand_id
1 'polypeptide(L)'
;MPQGCGTWPAIWEVIEPQWPNGGETDILEGVNDQGPNAATLHTGSGCVMPAVREHTGTPTQRDCDANINGNTGCGVRMNSPVSYGPEFNRAGGGWCVD
;
A
#
# COMPACT_ATOMS: atom_id res chain seq x y z
N MET A 1 -13.38 -5.25 -5.99
CA MET A 1 -12.94 -3.88 -5.63
C MET A 1 -13.30 -2.89 -6.74
N PRO A 2 -13.34 -1.57 -6.46
CA PRO A 2 -13.55 -0.55 -7.48
C PRO A 2 -12.52 -0.64 -8.63
N GLN A 3 -12.95 -0.30 -9.85
CA GLN A 3 -12.10 -0.29 -11.05
C GLN A 3 -12.54 0.81 -12.04
N GLY A 4 -11.63 1.20 -12.93
CA GLY A 4 -11.81 2.19 -14.01
C GLY A 4 -10.73 3.27 -14.00
N CYS A 5 -10.47 3.86 -15.17
CA CYS A 5 -9.60 5.03 -15.28
C CYS A 5 -10.09 6.18 -14.38
N GLY A 6 -9.17 6.82 -13.66
CA GLY A 6 -9.46 7.89 -12.70
C GLY A 6 -9.83 7.40 -11.30
N THR A 7 -9.96 6.09 -11.06
CA THR A 7 -10.22 5.56 -9.72
C THR A 7 -8.95 5.47 -8.88
N TRP A 8 -9.08 5.72 -7.58
CA TRP A 8 -8.06 5.53 -6.54
C TRP A 8 -8.72 4.92 -5.30
N PRO A 9 -9.00 3.59 -5.30
CA PRO A 9 -9.56 2.92 -4.13
C PRO A 9 -8.47 2.57 -3.10
N ALA A 10 -8.84 2.66 -1.83
CA ALA A 10 -8.02 2.26 -0.70
C ALA A 10 -8.83 1.47 0.36
N ILE A 11 -8.20 0.48 0.99
CA ILE A 11 -8.58 -0.08 2.30
C ILE A 11 -7.36 0.16 3.20
N TRP A 12 -7.53 0.97 4.23
CA TRP A 12 -6.43 1.52 5.00
C TRP A 12 -6.88 1.90 6.40
N GLU A 13 -5.91 1.99 7.31
CA GLU A 13 -6.10 2.43 8.69
C GLU A 13 -5.26 3.68 8.97
N VAL A 14 -5.78 4.61 9.77
CA VAL A 14 -5.07 5.84 10.13
C VAL A 14 -5.54 6.38 11.47
N ILE A 15 -4.63 7.04 12.20
CA ILE A 15 -5.01 7.93 13.30
C ILE A 15 -5.06 9.37 12.78
N GLU A 16 -6.19 9.77 12.19
CA GLU A 16 -6.33 11.04 11.44
C GLU A 16 -5.82 12.28 12.18
N PRO A 17 -6.16 12.53 13.48
CA PRO A 17 -5.75 13.75 14.16
C PRO A 17 -4.24 13.85 14.42
N GLN A 18 -3.51 12.75 14.27
CA GLN A 18 -2.09 12.63 14.58
C GLN A 18 -1.25 12.34 13.35
N TRP A 19 -1.84 12.30 12.16
CA TRP A 19 -1.13 11.95 10.94
C TRP A 19 0.03 12.94 10.63
N PRO A 20 1.20 12.47 10.19
CA PRO A 20 1.59 11.06 10.00
C PRO A 20 2.19 10.41 11.25
N ASN A 21 2.33 11.14 12.36
CA ASN A 21 2.95 10.63 13.60
C ASN A 21 2.12 9.54 14.29
N GLY A 22 0.81 9.51 14.07
CA GLY A 22 -0.08 8.43 14.50
C GLY A 22 -0.03 7.18 13.61
N GLY A 23 0.67 7.26 12.47
CA GLY A 23 0.76 6.17 11.50
C GLY A 23 -0.45 6.09 10.56
N GLU A 24 -0.19 5.50 9.40
CA GLU A 24 -1.16 5.03 8.42
C GLU A 24 -0.65 3.74 7.79
N THR A 25 -1.56 2.79 7.58
CA THR A 25 -1.31 1.48 6.96
C THR A 25 -2.25 1.31 5.77
N ASP A 26 -1.70 1.32 4.56
CA ASP A 26 -2.42 0.98 3.34
C ASP A 26 -2.37 -0.53 3.13
N ILE A 27 -3.50 -1.20 3.35
CA ILE A 27 -3.63 -2.65 3.20
C ILE A 27 -3.87 -2.99 1.72
N LEU A 28 -4.72 -2.18 1.07
CA LEU A 28 -5.04 -2.30 -0.34
C LEU A 28 -5.09 -0.91 -0.95
N GLU A 29 -4.21 -0.62 -1.90
CA GLU A 29 -4.17 0.67 -2.56
C GLU A 29 -3.63 0.56 -3.99
N GLY A 30 -4.16 1.41 -4.86
CA GLY A 30 -3.67 1.61 -6.22
C GLY A 30 -4.49 2.64 -6.97
N VAL A 31 -4.10 2.92 -8.21
CA VAL A 31 -4.76 3.91 -9.07
C VAL A 31 -4.98 3.36 -10.46
N ASN A 32 -6.05 3.82 -11.14
CA ASN A 32 -6.24 3.63 -12.59
C ASN A 32 -6.15 2.17 -13.08
N ASP A 33 -6.70 1.21 -12.33
CA ASP A 33 -6.60 -0.23 -12.61
C ASP A 33 -5.16 -0.80 -12.64
N GLN A 34 -4.18 -0.04 -12.17
CA GLN A 34 -2.77 -0.41 -12.22
C GLN A 34 -2.40 -1.30 -11.03
N GLY A 35 -2.67 -2.60 -11.18
CA GLY A 35 -2.10 -3.61 -10.30
C GLY A 35 -0.58 -3.80 -10.50
N PRO A 36 0.06 -4.67 -9.69
CA PRO A 36 -0.50 -5.33 -8.50
C PRO A 36 -0.65 -4.36 -7.31
N ASN A 37 -1.31 -4.84 -6.25
CA ASN A 37 -1.57 -4.05 -5.03
C ASN A 37 -0.28 -3.42 -4.47
N ALA A 38 -0.39 -2.18 -4.00
CA ALA A 38 0.63 -1.56 -3.15
C ALA A 38 0.14 -1.60 -1.69
N ALA A 39 0.96 -2.20 -0.82
CA ALA A 39 0.79 -2.07 0.63
C ALA A 39 1.89 -1.13 1.15
N THR A 40 1.53 -0.12 1.93
CA THR A 40 2.43 0.98 2.28
C THR A 40 2.21 1.37 3.74
N LEU A 41 3.29 1.79 4.42
CA LEU A 41 3.16 2.51 5.69
C LEU A 41 3.61 3.95 5.53
N HIS A 42 2.89 4.83 6.21
CA HIS A 42 3.19 6.24 6.33
C HIS A 42 3.36 6.59 7.80
N THR A 43 4.51 7.16 8.16
CA THR A 43 4.83 7.54 9.55
C THR A 43 5.45 8.94 9.61
N GLY A 44 5.69 9.44 10.82
CA GLY A 44 6.69 10.48 11.04
C GLY A 44 8.12 9.96 10.86
N SER A 45 9.12 10.80 11.13
CA SER A 45 10.53 10.46 10.97
C SER A 45 10.99 9.30 11.87
N GLY A 46 11.93 8.49 11.37
CA GLY A 46 12.64 7.47 12.17
C GLY A 46 12.14 6.04 12.03
N CYS A 47 11.15 5.79 11.15
CA CYS A 47 10.72 4.44 10.80
C CYS A 47 11.32 4.03 9.45
N VAL A 48 12.26 3.08 9.47
CA VAL A 48 12.93 2.57 8.26
C VAL A 48 12.93 1.05 8.25
N MET A 49 12.41 0.47 7.18
CA MET A 49 12.35 -0.97 7.00
C MET A 49 13.73 -1.56 6.63
N PRO A 50 14.05 -2.76 7.14
CA PRO A 50 15.23 -3.51 6.71
C PRO A 50 15.21 -3.78 5.20
N ALA A 51 16.39 -3.75 4.57
CA ALA A 51 16.52 -4.07 3.15
C ALA A 51 16.03 -5.49 2.82
N VAL A 52 16.35 -6.43 3.71
CA VAL A 52 15.92 -7.83 3.64
C VAL A 52 15.02 -8.11 4.84
N ARG A 53 13.82 -8.60 4.57
CA ARG A 53 12.88 -9.15 5.56
C ARG A 53 12.06 -10.24 4.89
N GLU A 54 11.40 -11.08 5.68
CA GLU A 54 10.55 -12.17 5.18
C GLU A 54 9.20 -11.62 4.73
N HIS A 55 8.93 -11.73 3.43
CA HIS A 55 7.67 -11.37 2.78
C HIS A 55 7.69 -11.86 1.33
N THR A 56 6.52 -12.04 0.72
CA THR A 56 6.40 -12.53 -0.65
C THR A 56 6.33 -11.42 -1.70
N GLY A 57 6.30 -10.15 -1.28
CA GLY A 57 6.23 -8.98 -2.15
C GLY A 57 7.61 -8.40 -2.49
N THR A 58 7.60 -7.34 -3.29
CA THR A 58 8.80 -6.61 -3.71
C THR A 58 8.86 -5.23 -3.03
N PRO A 59 9.90 -4.94 -2.22
CA PRO A 59 10.13 -3.63 -1.63
C PRO A 59 10.28 -2.54 -2.71
N THR A 60 9.59 -1.41 -2.59
CA THR A 60 9.77 -0.25 -3.49
C THR A 60 10.45 0.92 -2.79
N GLN A 61 10.18 1.11 -1.50
CA GLN A 61 10.79 2.12 -0.63
C GLN A 61 10.94 1.56 0.79
N ARG A 62 11.92 2.05 1.55
CA ARG A 62 12.20 1.58 2.92
C ARG A 62 11.94 2.62 3.98
N ASP A 63 12.08 3.90 3.66
CA ASP A 63 11.80 4.97 4.60
C ASP A 63 10.30 5.28 4.61
N CYS A 64 9.67 5.13 5.77
CA CYS A 64 8.21 5.29 5.92
C CYS A 64 7.81 6.74 6.21
N ASP A 65 8.79 7.65 6.37
CA ASP A 65 8.51 9.06 6.69
C ASP A 65 7.75 9.76 5.55
N ALA A 66 6.49 10.10 5.82
CA ALA A 66 5.57 10.77 4.91
C ALA A 66 6.01 12.21 4.57
N ASN A 67 6.85 12.83 5.39
CA ASN A 67 7.33 14.19 5.21
C ASN A 67 8.48 14.30 4.20
N ILE A 68 9.00 13.17 3.74
CA ILE A 68 10.06 13.09 2.74
C ILE A 68 9.60 12.27 1.54
N ASN A 69 10.40 12.28 0.46
CA ASN A 69 10.15 11.48 -0.75
C ASN A 69 8.73 11.65 -1.35
N GLY A 70 8.11 12.81 -1.14
CA GLY A 70 6.78 13.13 -1.69
C GLY A 70 5.64 12.30 -1.10
N ASN A 71 5.69 11.96 0.19
CA ASN A 71 4.70 11.11 0.87
C ASN A 71 4.60 9.71 0.23
N THR A 72 5.71 9.15 -0.25
CA THR A 72 5.69 7.81 -0.84
C THR A 72 5.49 6.72 0.22
N GLY A 73 5.91 6.96 1.46
CA GLY A 73 5.93 5.93 2.51
C GLY A 73 6.85 4.75 2.16
N CYS A 74 6.82 3.68 2.96
CA CYS A 74 7.63 2.48 2.73
C CYS A 74 6.78 1.36 2.10
N GLY A 75 6.71 1.39 0.76
CA GLY A 75 5.85 0.50 -0.01
C GLY A 75 6.43 -0.90 -0.25
N VAL A 76 5.51 -1.86 -0.39
CA VAL A 76 5.71 -3.20 -0.92
C VAL A 76 4.70 -3.45 -2.03
N ARG A 77 5.19 -3.74 -3.24
CA ARG A 77 4.36 -4.22 -4.36
C ARG A 77 4.13 -5.71 -4.21
N MET A 78 2.86 -6.14 -4.21
CA MET A 78 2.53 -7.56 -4.24
C MET A 78 3.02 -8.19 -5.55
N ASN A 79 3.47 -9.45 -5.51
CA ASN A 79 3.97 -10.14 -6.71
C ASN A 79 2.85 -10.83 -7.50
N SER A 80 1.68 -11.06 -6.88
CA SER A 80 0.54 -11.69 -7.54
C SER A 80 -0.26 -10.67 -8.38
N PRO A 81 -0.51 -10.91 -9.67
CA PRO A 81 -1.31 -10.02 -10.50
C PRO A 81 -2.78 -9.99 -10.06
N VAL A 82 -3.29 -11.07 -9.44
CA VAL A 82 -4.66 -11.13 -8.91
C VAL A 82 -4.81 -10.48 -7.53
N SER A 83 -3.87 -9.62 -7.13
CA SER A 83 -3.94 -8.89 -5.85
C SER A 83 -4.73 -7.58 -5.92
N TYR A 84 -4.98 -7.04 -7.12
CA TYR A 84 -5.62 -5.73 -7.29
C TYR A 84 -6.41 -5.63 -8.60
N GLY A 85 -7.34 -4.67 -8.64
CA GLY A 85 -7.97 -4.17 -9.85
C GLY A 85 -8.79 -5.20 -10.64
N PRO A 86 -8.83 -5.08 -11.98
CA PRO A 86 -9.60 -5.97 -12.84
C PRO A 86 -9.23 -7.46 -12.70
N GLU A 87 -7.97 -7.76 -12.42
CA GLU A 87 -7.47 -9.13 -12.24
C GLU A 87 -8.00 -9.77 -10.94
N PHE A 88 -8.00 -9.03 -9.83
CA PHE A 88 -8.65 -9.45 -8.57
C PHE A 88 -10.16 -9.65 -8.76
N ASN A 89 -10.83 -8.73 -9.47
CA ASN A 89 -12.26 -8.84 -9.75
C ASN A 89 -12.59 -10.07 -10.61
N ARG A 90 -11.80 -10.35 -11.65
CA ARG A 90 -11.99 -11.51 -12.52
C ARG A 90 -11.79 -12.84 -11.79
N ALA A 91 -10.93 -12.86 -10.78
CA ALA A 91 -10.71 -14.02 -9.92
C ALA A 91 -11.84 -14.24 -8.88
N GLY A 92 -12.85 -13.36 -8.82
CA GLY A 92 -13.92 -13.44 -7.81
C GLY A 92 -13.59 -12.76 -6.48
N GLY A 93 -12.52 -11.96 -6.44
CA GLY A 93 -12.03 -11.31 -5.24
C GLY A 93 -11.18 -12.21 -4.34
N GLY A 94 -11.16 -11.92 -3.04
CA GLY A 94 -10.31 -12.58 -2.06
C GLY A 94 -10.32 -11.87 -0.71
N TRP A 95 -9.37 -12.24 0.14
CA TRP A 95 -9.22 -11.70 1.50
C TRP A 95 -7.96 -10.86 1.61
N CYS A 96 -8.10 -9.72 2.29
CA CYS A 96 -7.00 -8.93 2.83
C CYS A 96 -7.11 -9.01 4.34
N VAL A 97 -6.03 -9.33 5.03
CA VAL A 97 -5.99 -9.51 6.49
C VAL A 97 -4.79 -8.73 7.00
N ASP A 98 -5.04 -7.87 7.99
CA ASP A 98 -4.06 -7.10 8.76
C ASP A 98 -4.13 -7.57 10.23
#